data_AF-A0A0D6KKY1-F1
#
_entry.id   AF-A0A0D6KKY1-F1
#
_cell.length_a   1.000
_cell.length_b   1.000
_cell.length_c   1.000
_cell.angle_alpha   90.00
_cell.angle_beta   90.00
_cell.angle_gamma   90.00
#
_symmetry.space_group_name_H-M   'P 1'
#
loop_
_entity.id
_entity.type
_entity.pdbx_description
1 polymer ?
#
loop_
_entity_poly.entity_id
_entity_poly.type
_entity_poly.pdbx_seq_one_letter_code
_entity_poly.pdbx_strand_id
1 'polypeptide(L)' 'MRGKVKRNTEKFARDRGIKDINSEVLYAAKEAVGA' A
#
# COMPACT_ATOMS: atom_id res chain seq x y z
N MET A 1 -0.32 0.75 -14.75
CA MET A 1 -1.07 0.81 -13.46
C MET A 1 -0.39 0.02 -12.32
N ARG A 2 -0.03 -1.27 -12.53
CA ARG A 2 0.54 -2.16 -11.49
C ARG A 2 1.76 -1.60 -10.74
N GLY A 3 2.68 -0.92 -11.43
CA GLY A 3 3.86 -0.33 -10.80
C GLY A 3 3.58 0.84 -9.84
N LYS A 4 2.49 1.61 -10.07
CA LYS A 4 2.07 2.69 -9.15
C LYS A 4 1.48 2.10 -7.87
N VAL A 5 0.64 1.06 -8.01
CA VAL A 5 0.02 0.36 -6.88
C VAL A 5 1.09 -0.21 -5.95
N LYS A 6 2.08 -0.95 -6.49
CA LYS A 6 3.19 -1.51 -5.68
C LYS A 6 3.93 -0.45 -4.87
N ARG A 7 4.36 0.65 -5.52
CA ARG A 7 5.09 1.73 -4.84
C ARG A 7 4.27 2.41 -3.74
N ASN A 8 2.97 2.60 -3.99
CA ASN A 8 2.10 3.19 -3.00
C ASN A 8 1.87 2.26 -1.81
N THR A 9 1.70 0.95 -2.05
CA THR A 9 1.56 -0.06 -0.99
C THR A 9 2.84 -0.18 -0.15
N GLU A 10 4.02 -0.21 -0.78
CA GLU A 10 5.30 -0.25 -0.07
C GLU A 10 5.54 1.02 0.76
N LYS A 11 5.20 2.20 0.21
CA LYS A 11 5.26 3.46 0.97
C LYS A 11 4.29 3.43 2.16
N PHE A 12 3.05 3.05 1.93
CA PHE A 12 2.02 2.96 2.96
C PHE A 12 2.42 2.04 4.10
N ALA A 13 2.98 0.87 3.78
CA ALA A 13 3.45 -0.11 4.76
C ALA A 13 4.61 0.45 5.58
N ARG A 14 5.61 1.06 4.93
CA ARG A 14 6.76 1.66 5.59
C ARG A 14 6.36 2.80 6.54
N ASP A 15 5.48 3.69 6.09
CA ASP A 15 5.05 4.85 6.88
C ASP A 15 4.26 4.43 8.15
N ARG A 16 3.74 3.18 8.19
CA ARG A 16 3.00 2.61 9.33
C ARG A 16 3.78 1.52 10.09
N GLY A 17 5.03 1.26 9.71
CA GLY A 17 5.83 0.19 10.32
C GLY A 17 5.31 -1.23 10.07
N ILE A 18 4.50 -1.42 9.02
CA ILE A 18 3.97 -2.73 8.64
C ILE A 18 5.05 -3.49 7.87
N LYS A 19 5.45 -4.65 8.38
CA LYS A 19 6.53 -5.47 7.80
C LYS A 19 6.06 -6.34 6.64
N ASP A 20 4.87 -6.90 6.75
CA ASP A 20 4.33 -7.82 5.75
C ASP A 20 3.21 -7.17 4.95
N ILE A 21 3.35 -7.20 3.62
CA ILE A 21 2.33 -6.70 2.71
C ILE A 21 1.39 -7.85 2.35
N ASN A 22 0.20 -7.85 2.98
CA ASN A 22 -0.89 -8.75 2.66
C ASN A 22 -1.98 -8.02 1.83
N SER A 23 -3.06 -8.72 1.51
CA SER A 23 -4.22 -8.17 0.79
C SER A 23 -4.88 -6.99 1.50
N GLU A 24 -4.89 -6.97 2.83
CA GLU A 24 -5.46 -5.89 3.65
C GLU A 24 -4.64 -4.61 3.53
N VAL A 25 -3.31 -4.72 3.60
CA VAL A 25 -2.38 -3.60 3.38
C VAL A 25 -2.52 -3.04 1.97
N LEU A 26 -2.73 -3.93 0.99
CA LEU A 26 -2.97 -3.56 -0.40
C LEU A 26 -4.25 -2.74 -0.56
N TYR A 27 -5.34 -3.18 0.09
CA TYR A 27 -6.61 -2.49 0.09
C TYR A 27 -6.52 -1.13 0.80
N ALA A 28 -5.97 -1.11 2.02
CA ALA A 28 -5.79 0.11 2.79
C ALA A 28 -4.90 1.14 2.08
N ALA A 29 -3.83 0.69 1.41
CA ALA A 29 -2.98 1.56 0.61
C ALA A 29 -3.71 2.12 -0.62
N LYS A 30 -4.60 1.34 -1.24
CA LYS A 30 -5.41 1.80 -2.37
C LYS A 30 -6.38 2.91 -1.95
N GLU A 31 -7.08 2.72 -0.83
CA GLU A 31 -8.00 3.73 -0.26
C GLU A 31 -7.26 5.02 0.11
N ALA A 32 -6.05 4.91 0.68
CA ALA A 32 -5.26 6.05 1.14
C ALA A 32 -4.70 6.95 0.02
N VAL A 33 -4.56 6.44 -1.21
CA VAL A 33 -4.06 7.21 -2.36
C VAL A 33 -5.18 8.05 -2.98
N GLY A 34 -6.44 7.84 -2.55
CA GLY A 34 -7.61 8.31 -3.24
C GLY A 34 -7.85 7.45 -4.47
N ALA A 35 -9.06 6.90 -4.59
CA ALA A 35 -9.54 6.32 -5.84
C ALA A 35 -9.41 7.33 -6.99
#